data_AF-A0A365TIE6-F1
#
_entry.id   AF-A0A365TIE6-F1
#
_cell.length_a   1.000
_cell.length_b   1.000
_cell.length_c   1.000
_cell.angle_alpha   90.00
_cell.angle_beta   90.00
_cell.angle_gamma   90.00
#
_symmetry.space_group_name_H-M   'P 1'
#
loop_
_entity.id
_entity.type
_entity.pdbx_description
1 polymer ?
#
loop_
_entity_poly.entity_id
_entity_poly.type
_entity_poly.pdbx_seq_one_letter_code
_entity_poly.pdbx_strand_id
1 'polypeptide(L)'
;MYNTDLPTRAELPSTGKLLRSTLMAAVIAVALLITVVLPAEYAIDPTGAGRLLGLTEMGEIKTQLAEEAELDQANEEAAAVQAS
;
A
#
# COMPACT_ATOMS: atom_id res chain seq x y z
N MET A 1 38.04 6.36 -22.19
CA MET A 1 37.58 5.09 -21.58
C MET A 1 37.21 5.39 -20.15
N TYR A 2 35.92 5.57 -19.87
CA TYR A 2 35.40 5.67 -18.50
C TYR A 2 35.15 4.25 -18.00
N ASN A 3 36.21 3.54 -17.62
CA ASN A 3 36.06 2.37 -16.76
C ASN A 3 35.84 2.93 -15.36
N THR A 4 34.64 2.76 -14.82
CA THR A 4 34.36 3.09 -13.43
C THR A 4 35.24 2.19 -12.56
N ASP A 5 36.22 2.77 -11.88
CA ASP A 5 37.04 2.05 -10.91
C ASP A 5 36.10 1.46 -9.84
N LEU A 6 36.13 0.12 -9.69
CA LEU A 6 35.30 -0.54 -8.68
C LEU A 6 35.76 -0.09 -7.29
N PRO A 7 34.83 0.23 -6.38
CA PRO A 7 35.18 0.70 -5.05
C PRO A 7 36.01 -0.36 -4.31
N THR A 8 37.05 0.09 -3.64
CA THR A 8 37.88 -0.80 -2.82
C THR A 8 37.08 -1.22 -1.57
N ARG A 9 37.42 -2.36 -0.94
CA ARG A 9 36.70 -2.82 0.27
C ARG A 9 36.69 -1.79 1.41
N ALA A 10 37.66 -0.87 1.44
CA ALA A 10 37.74 0.23 2.41
C ALA A 10 36.68 1.32 2.18
N GLU A 11 36.13 1.41 0.96
CA GLU A 11 35.12 2.40 0.56
C GLU A 11 33.68 1.86 0.68
N LEU A 12 33.54 0.54 0.92
CA LEU A 12 32.23 -0.06 1.13
C LEU A 12 31.64 0.38 2.48
N PRO A 13 30.32 0.66 2.53
CA PRO A 13 29.66 0.94 3.79
C PRO A 13 29.83 -0.23 4.76
N SER A 14 30.14 0.08 6.01
CA SER A 14 30.21 -0.94 7.06
C SER A 14 28.85 -1.62 7.25
N THR A 15 28.86 -2.86 7.77
CA THR A 15 27.62 -3.59 8.10
C THR A 15 26.69 -2.78 9.01
N GLY A 16 27.25 -2.03 9.95
CA GLY A 16 26.47 -1.13 10.82
C GLY A 16 25.76 0.00 10.05
N LYS A 17 26.41 0.55 9.01
CA LYS A 17 25.78 1.57 8.15
C LYS A 17 24.64 0.96 7.32
N LEU A 18 24.82 -0.26 6.81
CA LEU A 18 23.77 -0.99 6.10
C LEU A 18 22.55 -1.26 6.99
N LEU A 19 22.77 -1.82 8.18
CA LEU A 19 21.72 -2.07 9.18
C LEU A 19 20.94 -0.80 9.53
N ARG A 20 21.65 0.32 9.75
CA ARG A 20 21.03 1.61 10.03
C ARG A 20 20.15 2.09 8.87
N SER A 21 20.63 1.97 7.63
CA SER A 21 19.83 2.36 6.46
C SER A 21 18.60 1.47 6.27
N THR A 22 18.72 0.16 6.49
CA THR A 22 17.59 -0.77 6.42
C THR A 22 16.54 -0.47 7.48
N LEU A 23 16.96 -0.16 8.71
CA LEU A 23 16.04 0.20 9.79
C LEU A 23 15.26 1.48 9.45
N MET A 24 15.94 2.49 8.91
CA MET A 24 15.28 3.73 8.47
C MET A 24 14.29 3.48 7.33
N ALA A 25 14.67 2.66 6.35
CA ALA A 25 13.76 2.27 5.27
C ALA A 25 12.53 1.54 5.80
N ALA A 26 12.69 0.63 6.77
CA ALA A 26 11.57 -0.06 7.41
C ALA A 26 10.62 0.92 8.13
N VAL A 27 11.15 1.92 8.83
CA VAL A 27 10.34 2.96 9.48
C VAL A 27 9.55 3.76 8.44
N ILE A 28 10.18 4.18 7.34
CA ILE A 28 9.50 4.90 6.25
C ILE A 28 8.40 4.03 5.63
N ALA A 29 8.67 2.74 5.41
CA ALA A 29 7.69 1.81 4.88
C ALA A 29 6.46 1.68 5.80
N VAL A 30 6.66 1.59 7.12
CA VAL A 30 5.57 1.56 8.10
C VAL A 30 4.80 2.88 8.09
N ALA A 31 5.48 4.02 7.99
CA ALA A 31 4.81 5.31 7.89
C ALA A 31 3.91 5.38 6.65
N LEU A 32 4.42 5.00 5.48
CA LEU A 32 3.64 4.95 4.23
C LEU A 32 2.48 3.96 4.30
N LEU A 33 2.68 2.80 4.95
CA LEU A 33 1.62 1.83 5.16
C LEU A 33 0.44 2.47 5.91
N ILE A 34 0.72 3.18 7.00
CA ILE A 34 -0.32 3.74 7.87
C ILE A 34 -0.97 4.99 7.28
N THR A 35 -0.21 5.85 6.58
CA THR A 35 -0.71 7.16 6.12
C THR A 35 -1.21 7.17 4.68
N VAL A 36 -0.82 6.17 3.86
CA VAL A 36 -1.17 6.11 2.44
C VAL A 36 -1.94 4.84 2.11
N VAL A 37 -1.37 3.68 2.41
CA VAL A 37 -1.94 2.40 1.99
C VAL A 37 -3.23 2.09 2.74
N LEU A 38 -3.25 2.20 4.07
CA LEU A 38 -4.45 1.94 4.86
C LEU A 38 -5.63 2.88 4.51
N PRO A 39 -5.43 4.20 4.37
CA PRO A 39 -6.50 5.08 3.93
C PRO A 39 -7.02 4.77 2.53
N ALA A 40 -6.11 4.57 1.56
CA ALA A 40 -6.49 4.40 0.16
C ALA A 40 -7.17 3.05 -0.14
N GLU A 41 -6.76 1.99 0.55
CA GLU A 41 -7.27 0.64 0.29
C GLU A 41 -8.41 0.23 1.22
N TYR A 42 -8.39 0.69 2.47
CA TYR A 42 -9.30 0.21 3.51
C TYR A 42 -10.10 1.32 4.19
N ALA A 43 -9.97 2.59 3.77
CA ALA A 43 -10.59 3.74 4.43
C ALA A 43 -10.18 3.92 5.91
N ILE A 44 -9.12 3.24 6.37
CA ILE A 44 -8.64 3.33 7.75
C ILE A 44 -7.57 4.41 7.81
N ASP A 45 -7.91 5.57 8.40
CA ASP A 45 -6.98 6.70 8.57
C ASP A 45 -6.80 7.06 10.05
N PRO A 46 -5.85 6.43 10.76
CA PRO A 46 -5.60 6.71 12.16
C PRO A 46 -4.91 8.06 12.39
N THR A 47 -4.34 8.66 11.34
CA THR A 47 -3.55 9.89 11.43
C THR A 47 -4.28 11.14 10.95
N GLY A 48 -5.35 10.99 10.16
CA GLY A 48 -6.04 12.08 9.47
C GLY A 48 -5.34 12.56 8.18
N ALA A 49 -4.14 12.07 7.89
CA ALA A 49 -3.38 12.45 6.70
C ALA A 49 -4.03 11.94 5.41
N GLY A 50 -4.60 10.74 5.43
CA GLY A 50 -5.31 10.16 4.30
C GLY A 50 -6.52 10.99 3.90
N ARG A 51 -7.28 11.49 4.89
CA ARG A 51 -8.46 12.34 4.65
C ARG A 51 -8.08 13.71 4.10
N LEU A 52 -7.00 14.31 4.61
CA LEU A 52 -6.45 15.56 4.10
C LEU A 52 -5.99 15.44 2.64
N LEU A 53 -5.45 14.28 2.26
CA LEU A 53 -4.97 13.99 0.91
C LEU A 53 -6.07 13.42 0.00
N GLY A 54 -7.29 13.21 0.50
CA GLY A 54 -8.40 12.60 -0.25
C GLY A 54 -8.28 11.09 -0.48
N LEU A 55 -7.30 10.43 0.12
CA LEU A 55 -7.07 8.98 -0.02
C LEU A 55 -8.14 8.16 0.71
N THR A 56 -8.59 8.62 1.88
CA THR A 56 -9.61 7.91 2.65
C THR A 56 -10.95 7.85 1.90
N GLU A 57 -11.35 8.94 1.25
CA GLU A 57 -12.59 9.00 0.46
C GLU A 57 -12.53 8.02 -0.73
N MET A 58 -11.38 7.92 -1.39
CA MET A 58 -11.16 6.91 -2.42
C MET A 58 -11.32 5.48 -1.87
N GLY A 59 -10.78 5.19 -0.67
CA GLY A 59 -10.95 3.90 -0.01
C GLY A 59 -12.41 3.58 0.32
N GLU A 60 -13.16 4.56 0.84
CA GLU A 60 -14.59 4.42 1.17
C GLU A 60 -15.40 4.07 -0.09
N ILE A 61 -15.13 4.75 -1.21
CA ILE A 61 -15.76 4.47 -2.51
C ILE A 61 -15.43 3.04 -2.96
N LYS A 62 -14.15 2.63 -2.92
CA LYS A 62 -13.72 1.29 -3.32
C LYS A 62 -14.44 0.19 -2.53
N THR A 63 -14.61 0.39 -1.22
CA THR A 63 -15.33 -0.57 -0.37
C THR A 63 -16.81 -0.68 -0.73
N GLN A 64 -17.47 0.44 -1.03
CA GLN A 64 -18.88 0.44 -1.45
C GLN A 64 -19.07 -0.26 -2.80
N LEU A 65 -18.19 0.02 -3.77
CA LEU A 65 -18.24 -0.65 -5.08
C LEU A 65 -18.02 -2.17 -4.97
N ALA A 66 -17.16 -2.60 -4.05
CA ALA A 66 -16.94 -4.03 -3.81
C ALA A 66 -18.20 -4.70 -3.22
N GLU A 67 -18.85 -4.07 -2.25
CA GLU A 67 -20.10 -4.56 -1.64
C GLU A 67 -21.24 -4.62 -2.68
N GLU A 68 -21.39 -3.58 -3.51
CA GLU A 68 -22.38 -3.55 -4.59
C GLU A 68 -22.13 -4.68 -5.61
N ALA A 69 -20.87 -4.89 -6.01
CA ALA A 69 -20.52 -5.95 -6.95
C ALA A 69 -20.80 -7.36 -6.40
N GLU A 70 -20.61 -7.59 -5.10
CA GLU A 70 -20.93 -8.85 -4.43
C GLU A 70 -22.46 -9.09 -4.38
N LEU A 71 -23.23 -8.05 -4.08
CA LEU A 71 -24.70 -8.08 -4.10
C LEU A 71 -25.25 -8.39 -5.48
N ASP A 72 -24.72 -7.74 -6.52
CA ASP A 72 -25.15 -7.96 -7.90
C ASP A 72 -24.86 -9.40 -8.34
N GLN A 73 -23.67 -9.94 -8.01
CA GLN A 73 -23.34 -11.35 -8.30
C GLN A 73 -24.30 -12.32 -7.60
N ALA A 74 -24.59 -12.10 -6.31
CA ALA A 74 -25.53 -12.94 -5.57
C ALA A 74 -26.95 -12.89 -6.17
N ASN A 75 -27.39 -11.71 -6.62
CA ASN A 75 -28.69 -11.53 -7.27
C ASN A 75 -28.74 -12.23 -8.63
N GLU A 76 -27.67 -12.15 -9.43
CA GLU A 76 -27.56 -12.84 -10.72
C GLU A 76 -27.58 -14.37 -10.54
N GLU A 77 -26.84 -14.90 -9.57
CA GLU A 77 -26.85 -16.34 -9.24
C GLU A 77 -28.24 -16.78 -8.79
N ALA A 78 -28.90 -16.02 -7.91
CA ALA A 78 -30.25 -16.31 -7.45
C ALA A 78 -31.28 -16.28 -8.59
N ALA A 79 -31.13 -15.36 -9.55
CA ALA A 79 -31.97 -15.29 -10.74
C ALA A 79 -31.74 -16.47 -11.69
N ALA A 80 -30.48 -16.91 -11.85
CA ALA A 80 -30.14 -18.07 -12.67
C ALA A 80 -30.71 -19.39 -12.10
N VAL A 81 -30.66 -19.57 -10.77
CA VAL A 81 -31.25 -20.73 -10.08
C VAL A 81 -32.78 -20.76 -10.19
N GLN A 82 -33.44 -19.59 -10.19
CA GLN A 82 -34.90 -19.51 -10.36
C GLN A 82 -35.35 -19.74 -11.80
N ALA A 83 -34.46 -19.55 -12.79
CA ALA A 83 -34.74 -19.75 -14.21
C ALA A 83 -34.53 -21.20 -14.70
N SER A 84 -33.96 -22.08 -13.86
CA SER A 84 -33.74 -23.51 -14.12
C SER A 84 -34.80 -24.40 -13.45
#